data_AF-A0A8B9RU38-F1
#
_entry.id   AF-A0A8B9RU38-F1
#
_cell.length_a   1.000
_cell.length_b   1.000
_cell.length_c   1.000
_cell.angle_alpha   90.00
_cell.angle_beta   90.00
_cell.angle_gamma   90.00
#
_symmetry.space_group_name_H-M   'P 1'
#
loop_
_entity.id
_entity.type
_entity.pdbx_description
1 polymer ?
#
loop_
_entity_poly.entity_id
_entity_poly.type
_entity_poly.pdbx_seq_one_letter_code
_entity_poly.pdbx_strand_id
1 'polypeptide(L)'
;DHSPHKDQNCSKVLSVNLIFLIVFASDALISPCPFPDNHLCVFFYFFSCLCFSRTSNIDRLAEEGVTLTQHIAASPLCTPSRAAFLTGRYPIRSGMAAFSRVGVFLFSASSGGLPSEEITFSKLLKQRGYATALIGKWHLGMNCESSNDFCHHPLSHGFDYFYGLTVTNFRDCKPGQGSVFLKGVQKSLVITIQITGITLVSLAIVQYLGLLKVPFQALGYCLLIIAISLAVLIFFFYHFRHLNCFLMRDHQIIQQPLSYENLTQRLTKEAMQFIRR
;
A
#
# COMPACT_ATOMS: atom_id res chain seq x y z
N ASP A 1 -8.69 28.73 -39.56
CA ASP A 1 -9.75 28.48 -38.58
C ASP A 1 -10.21 27.04 -38.66
N HIS A 2 -9.58 26.11 -37.92
CA HIS A 2 -10.13 24.76 -37.73
C HIS A 2 -9.56 24.16 -36.44
N SER A 3 -10.38 24.27 -35.39
CA SER A 3 -10.30 23.49 -34.18
C SER A 3 -11.06 22.18 -34.40
N PRO A 4 -10.49 20.99 -34.10
CA PRO A 4 -11.29 19.80 -33.91
C PRO A 4 -11.44 19.52 -32.41
N HIS A 5 -12.70 19.62 -31.97
CA HIS A 5 -13.35 18.83 -30.92
C HIS A 5 -12.43 17.92 -30.08
N LYS A 6 -12.05 18.39 -28.89
CA LYS A 6 -11.64 17.52 -27.78
C LYS A 6 -12.90 16.93 -27.16
N ASP A 7 -13.22 15.70 -27.55
CA ASP A 7 -14.32 14.95 -26.98
C ASP A 7 -14.13 14.72 -25.47
N GLN A 8 -15.20 15.08 -24.77
CA GLN A 8 -15.43 14.94 -23.35
C GLN A 8 -15.75 13.47 -23.02
N ASN A 9 -14.84 12.77 -22.33
CA ASN A 9 -15.20 11.78 -21.31
C ASN A 9 -13.97 11.28 -20.55
N CYS A 10 -13.53 12.04 -19.55
CA CYS A 10 -12.67 11.52 -18.49
C CYS A 10 -13.43 11.61 -17.18
N SER A 11 -14.10 10.51 -16.83
CA SER A 11 -14.81 10.36 -15.56
C SER A 11 -13.80 10.45 -14.40
N LYS A 12 -14.14 11.30 -13.43
CA LYS A 12 -13.35 11.65 -12.26
C LYS A 12 -13.13 10.44 -11.35
N VAL A 13 -11.88 10.01 -11.16
CA VAL A 13 -11.37 9.53 -9.85
C VAL A 13 -9.94 10.01 -9.67
N LEU A 14 -9.79 11.02 -8.81
CA LEU A 14 -8.53 11.63 -8.41
C LEU A 14 -7.88 10.79 -7.30
N SER A 15 -6.65 10.33 -7.52
CA SER A 15 -5.72 9.96 -6.44
C SER A 15 -4.29 9.98 -6.96
N VAL A 16 -3.62 11.11 -6.77
CA VAL A 16 -2.16 11.20 -6.89
C VAL A 16 -1.58 10.42 -5.71
N ASN A 17 -1.29 9.14 -5.90
CA ASN A 17 -0.70 8.29 -4.88
C ASN A 17 0.69 7.85 -5.29
N LEU A 18 1.68 8.45 -4.61
CA LEU A 18 3.09 8.07 -4.47
C LEU A 18 3.82 7.64 -5.76
N ILE A 19 4.76 8.48 -6.18
CA ILE A 19 5.81 8.12 -7.14
C ILE A 19 6.65 7.02 -6.51
N PHE A 20 6.67 5.86 -7.16
CA PHE A 20 7.56 4.75 -6.86
C PHE A 20 8.77 4.87 -7.76
N LEU A 21 9.97 4.88 -7.18
CA LEU A 21 11.21 4.95 -7.92
C LEU A 21 12.06 3.73 -7.55
N ILE A 22 12.24 2.82 -8.49
CA ILE A 22 13.31 1.85 -8.39
C ILE A 22 14.49 2.40 -9.18
N VAL A 23 15.66 2.38 -8.58
CA VAL A 23 16.89 2.85 -9.18
C VAL A 23 17.91 1.71 -9.20
N PHE A 24 18.55 1.53 -10.35
CA PHE A 24 19.65 0.60 -10.56
C PHE A 24 20.86 1.35 -11.08
N ALA A 25 22.01 1.21 -10.43
CA ALA A 25 23.28 1.73 -10.92
C ALA A 25 24.28 0.56 -11.02
N SER A 26 25.17 0.57 -12.00
CA SER A 26 26.24 -0.43 -12.10
C SER A 26 27.59 0.25 -11.95
N ASP A 27 28.38 -0.19 -10.96
CA ASP A 27 29.83 0.00 -10.91
C ASP A 27 30.47 -1.37 -11.01
N ALA A 28 30.80 -1.82 -12.21
CA ALA A 28 31.46 -3.11 -12.40
C ALA A 28 32.54 -3.06 -13.48
N LEU A 29 33.77 -2.79 -13.02
CA LEU A 29 34.97 -3.43 -13.54
C LEU A 29 34.83 -4.95 -13.32
N ILE A 30 34.26 -5.68 -14.28
CA ILE A 30 34.48 -7.11 -14.61
C ILE A 30 33.61 -7.43 -15.84
N SER A 31 34.25 -7.81 -16.96
CA SER A 31 33.64 -8.24 -18.23
C SER A 31 33.32 -9.75 -18.25
N PRO A 32 32.57 -10.31 -19.25
CA PRO A 32 31.83 -9.69 -20.36
C PRO A 32 30.31 -10.02 -20.33
N CYS A 33 29.46 -9.00 -20.28
CA CYS A 33 28.13 -9.06 -20.89
C CYS A 33 28.21 -8.38 -22.28
N PRO A 34 27.40 -8.76 -23.28
CA PRO A 34 27.46 -8.22 -24.63
C PRO A 34 26.84 -6.81 -24.75
N PHE A 35 26.39 -6.21 -23.65
CA PHE A 35 25.97 -4.82 -23.60
C PHE A 35 27.07 -4.02 -22.89
N PRO A 36 27.87 -3.23 -23.61
CA PRO A 36 28.69 -2.21 -22.98
C PRO A 36 27.74 -1.13 -22.44
N ASP A 37 28.13 -0.52 -21.32
CA ASP A 37 27.70 0.79 -20.83
C ASP A 37 26.90 0.82 -19.51
N ASN A 38 27.25 1.84 -18.72
CA ASN A 38 26.70 2.22 -17.42
C ASN A 38 25.21 2.56 -17.51
N HIS A 39 24.36 1.55 -17.61
CA HIS A 39 22.93 1.75 -17.71
C HIS A 39 22.30 1.97 -16.33
N LEU A 40 22.03 3.23 -16.01
CA LEU A 40 21.10 3.61 -14.96
C LEU A 40 19.69 3.20 -15.37
N CYS A 41 19.14 2.14 -14.78
CA CYS A 41 17.74 1.78 -14.99
C CYS A 41 16.89 2.41 -13.89
N VAL A 42 16.04 3.36 -14.27
CA VAL A 42 15.05 3.96 -13.37
C VAL A 42 13.66 3.49 -13.78
N PHE A 43 12.98 2.78 -12.89
CA PHE A 43 11.58 2.42 -13.10
C PHE A 43 10.68 3.33 -12.27
N PHE A 44 9.83 4.06 -12.97
CA PHE A 44 8.74 4.79 -12.36
C PHE A 44 7.44 4.00 -12.50
N TYR A 45 6.74 3.80 -11.39
CA TYR A 45 5.43 3.17 -11.40
C TYR A 45 4.35 4.23 -11.18
N PHE A 46 3.69 4.66 -12.26
CA PHE A 46 2.61 5.63 -12.23
C PHE A 46 1.25 4.93 -12.41
N PHE A 47 0.24 5.34 -11.64
CA PHE A 47 -1.12 4.80 -11.79
C PHE A 47 -2.01 5.66 -12.71
N SER A 48 -1.60 6.89 -13.05
CA SER A 48 -2.26 7.76 -14.04
C SER A 48 -1.37 8.95 -14.41
N CYS A 49 -1.28 9.27 -15.70
CA CYS A 49 -0.85 10.57 -16.20
C CYS A 49 -2.07 11.22 -16.88
N LEU A 50 -2.65 12.25 -16.26
CA LEU A 50 -3.83 12.94 -16.80
C LEU A 50 -3.38 14.05 -17.74
N CYS A 51 -3.91 14.08 -18.96
CA CYS A 51 -3.64 15.06 -20.03
C CYS A 51 -3.86 16.55 -19.62
N PHE A 52 -4.48 16.81 -18.45
CA PHE A 52 -4.70 18.14 -17.90
C PHE A 52 -3.75 18.55 -16.76
N SER A 53 -2.81 17.69 -16.36
CA SER A 53 -1.84 18.00 -15.30
C SER A 53 -0.56 18.56 -15.89
N ARG A 54 0.09 19.52 -15.20
CA ARG A 54 1.42 20.00 -15.60
C ARG A 54 2.45 18.90 -15.29
N THR A 55 2.92 18.21 -16.32
CA THR A 55 3.85 17.07 -16.20
C THR A 55 5.10 17.24 -17.07
N SER A 56 5.66 18.45 -17.15
CA SER A 56 6.74 18.82 -18.09
C SER A 56 7.92 17.84 -18.14
N ASN A 57 8.37 17.30 -17.00
CA ASN A 57 9.46 16.33 -16.97
C ASN A 57 9.06 14.95 -17.53
N ILE A 58 7.80 14.54 -17.33
CA ILE A 58 7.27 13.27 -17.87
C ILE A 58 6.94 13.42 -19.35
N ASP A 59 6.40 14.57 -19.75
CA ASP A 59 6.11 14.89 -21.15
C ASP A 59 7.41 14.87 -21.96
N ARG A 60 8.49 15.46 -21.41
CA ARG A 60 9.83 15.38 -22.00
C ARG A 60 10.35 13.94 -22.13
N LEU A 61 10.15 13.08 -21.12
CA LEU A 61 10.52 11.65 -21.22
C LEU A 61 9.71 10.91 -22.29
N ALA A 62 8.45 11.29 -22.51
CA ALA A 62 7.60 10.72 -23.55
C ALA A 62 8.02 11.18 -24.96
N GLU A 63 8.49 12.43 -25.09
CA GLU A 63 9.01 13.00 -26.33
C GLU A 63 10.41 12.44 -26.70
N GLU A 64 11.28 12.26 -25.70
CA GLU A 64 12.65 11.74 -25.89
C GLU A 64 12.72 10.19 -25.93
N GLY A 65 11.60 9.49 -25.68
CA GLY A 65 11.56 8.05 -25.47
C GLY A 65 10.44 7.33 -26.24
N VAL A 66 10.03 6.17 -25.71
CA VAL A 66 8.93 5.37 -26.26
C VAL A 66 7.71 5.51 -25.37
N THR A 67 6.57 5.88 -25.96
CA THR A 67 5.27 5.94 -25.28
C THR A 67 4.48 4.65 -25.54
N LEU A 68 4.17 3.91 -24.47
CA LEU A 68 3.34 2.71 -24.55
C LEU A 68 1.86 3.08 -24.53
N THR A 69 1.19 2.98 -25.67
CA THR A 69 -0.26 3.25 -25.78
C THR A 69 -1.12 2.13 -25.20
N GLN A 70 -0.56 0.92 -25.04
CA GLN A 70 -1.19 -0.25 -24.42
C GLN A 70 -0.31 -0.86 -23.33
N HIS A 71 -0.12 -0.13 -22.23
CA HIS A 71 0.54 -0.66 -21.04
C HIS A 71 -0.49 -1.21 -20.04
N ILE A 72 -0.62 -2.54 -19.98
CA ILE A 72 -1.67 -3.22 -19.18
C ILE A 72 -1.06 -3.78 -17.90
N ALA A 73 -1.52 -3.26 -16.75
CA ALA A 73 -1.16 -3.82 -15.45
C ALA A 73 -1.77 -5.21 -15.25
N ALA A 74 -1.02 -6.14 -14.67
CA ALA A 74 -1.48 -7.51 -14.43
C ALA A 74 -2.62 -7.61 -13.40
N SER A 75 -2.90 -6.54 -12.65
CA SER A 75 -4.03 -6.45 -11.73
C SER A 75 -4.44 -5.00 -11.49
N PRO A 76 -5.72 -4.70 -11.24
CA PRO A 76 -6.17 -3.36 -10.87
C PRO A 76 -5.81 -2.95 -9.43
N LEU A 77 -5.23 -3.85 -8.62
CA LEU A 77 -4.91 -3.61 -7.22
C LEU A 77 -3.40 -3.51 -6.96
N CYS A 78 -3.02 -2.72 -5.96
CA CYS A 78 -1.62 -2.38 -5.69
C CYS A 78 -0.73 -3.60 -5.44
N THR A 79 -1.10 -4.45 -4.48
CA THR A 79 -0.30 -5.62 -4.05
C THR A 79 -0.09 -6.62 -5.19
N PRO A 80 -1.14 -7.17 -5.83
CA PRO A 80 -0.96 -8.09 -6.96
C PRO A 80 -0.22 -7.45 -8.14
N SER A 81 -0.52 -6.19 -8.49
CA SER A 81 0.15 -5.54 -9.63
C SER A 81 1.65 -5.34 -9.39
N ARG A 82 2.05 -5.03 -8.16
CA ARG A 82 3.47 -4.91 -7.77
C ARG A 82 4.16 -6.27 -7.71
N ALA A 83 3.48 -7.29 -7.22
CA ALA A 83 4.01 -8.65 -7.21
C ALA A 83 4.34 -9.10 -8.64
N ALA A 84 3.39 -8.94 -9.57
CA ALA A 84 3.59 -9.29 -10.97
C ALA A 84 4.67 -8.44 -11.66
N PHE A 85 4.76 -7.15 -11.32
CA PHE A 85 5.80 -6.28 -11.85
C PHE A 85 7.21 -6.76 -11.45
N LEU A 86 7.41 -7.16 -10.19
CA LEU A 86 8.71 -7.61 -9.71
C LEU A 86 9.10 -8.99 -10.20
N THR A 87 8.14 -9.92 -10.32
CA THR A 87 8.42 -11.32 -10.67
C THR A 87 8.23 -11.64 -12.14
N GLY A 88 7.58 -10.76 -12.92
CA GLY A 88 7.15 -11.04 -14.29
C GLY A 88 6.09 -12.14 -14.40
N ARG A 89 5.47 -12.55 -13.27
CA ARG A 89 4.52 -13.66 -13.19
C ARG A 89 3.14 -13.16 -12.81
N TYR A 90 2.09 -13.82 -13.31
CA TYR A 90 0.72 -13.50 -12.87
C TYR A 90 0.58 -13.65 -11.34
N PRO A 91 -0.12 -12.74 -10.65
CA PRO A 91 -0.17 -12.70 -9.18
C PRO A 91 -0.70 -14.00 -8.54
N ILE A 92 -1.57 -14.72 -9.26
CA ILE A 92 -2.11 -16.00 -8.81
C ILE A 92 -1.03 -17.08 -8.63
N ARG A 93 0.09 -16.99 -9.37
CA ARG A 93 1.18 -17.98 -9.31
C ARG A 93 2.01 -17.91 -8.04
N SER A 94 2.08 -16.72 -7.44
CA SER A 94 2.78 -16.46 -6.18
C SER A 94 1.83 -16.34 -4.99
N GLY A 95 0.54 -16.64 -5.17
CA GLY A 95 -0.47 -16.46 -4.12
C GLY A 95 -0.76 -15.01 -3.74
N MET A 96 -0.24 -14.03 -4.50
CA MET A 96 -0.40 -12.59 -4.24
C MET A 96 -1.73 -12.03 -4.75
N ALA A 97 -2.78 -12.86 -4.77
CA ALA A 97 -4.13 -12.51 -5.19
C ALA A 97 -5.13 -13.07 -4.19
N ALA A 98 -5.95 -12.21 -3.57
CA ALA A 98 -6.95 -12.65 -2.61
C ALA A 98 -8.27 -12.99 -3.31
N PHE A 99 -8.94 -14.05 -2.84
CA PHE A 99 -10.35 -14.32 -3.14
C PHE A 99 -11.31 -13.50 -2.28
N SER A 100 -10.81 -12.93 -1.19
CA SER A 100 -11.60 -12.11 -0.27
C SER A 100 -11.82 -10.69 -0.82
N ARG A 101 -12.68 -9.92 -0.15
CA ARG A 101 -12.87 -8.49 -0.46
C ARG A 101 -11.61 -7.64 -0.24
N VAL A 102 -10.66 -8.13 0.56
CA VAL A 102 -9.41 -7.45 0.87
C VAL A 102 -8.32 -8.01 -0.04
N GLY A 103 -8.08 -7.35 -1.17
CA GLY A 103 -7.08 -7.74 -2.17
C GLY A 103 -5.70 -7.10 -2.02
N VAL A 104 -5.45 -6.40 -0.91
CA VAL A 104 -4.18 -5.72 -0.63
C VAL A 104 -3.84 -5.80 0.86
N PHE A 105 -2.56 -5.69 1.22
CA PHE A 105 -2.15 -5.65 2.61
C PHE A 105 -2.55 -4.33 3.28
N LEU A 106 -3.38 -4.43 4.33
CA LEU A 106 -3.84 -3.27 5.09
C LEU A 106 -3.01 -3.02 6.36
N PHE A 107 -2.22 -4.01 6.76
CA PHE A 107 -1.47 -4.00 8.01
C PHE A 107 0.01 -4.29 7.78
N SER A 108 0.88 -3.54 8.44
CA SER A 108 2.34 -3.75 8.40
C SER A 108 2.76 -5.04 9.09
N ALA A 109 2.03 -5.42 10.15
CA ALA A 109 2.27 -6.60 10.96
C ALA A 109 1.57 -7.87 10.43
N SER A 110 1.07 -7.87 9.18
CA SER A 110 0.54 -9.09 8.57
C SER A 110 1.68 -10.02 8.17
N SER A 111 1.52 -11.32 8.43
CA SER A 111 2.48 -12.36 8.04
C SER A 111 2.51 -12.65 6.54
N GLY A 112 1.53 -12.15 5.78
CA GLY A 112 1.49 -12.32 4.34
C GLY A 112 2.41 -11.35 3.60
N GLY A 113 3.06 -11.84 2.55
CA GLY A 113 3.90 -11.04 1.67
C GLY A 113 4.36 -11.81 0.44
N LEU A 114 5.22 -11.21 -0.38
CA LEU A 114 5.80 -11.86 -1.55
C LEU A 114 6.60 -13.10 -1.10
N PRO A 115 6.29 -14.32 -1.55
CA PRO A 115 7.00 -15.51 -1.10
C PRO A 115 8.50 -15.42 -1.32
N SER A 116 9.29 -15.91 -0.37
CA SER A 116 10.76 -15.85 -0.42
C SER A 116 11.34 -16.68 -1.59
N GLU A 117 10.58 -17.65 -2.11
CA GLU A 117 10.96 -18.43 -3.29
C GLU A 117 10.81 -17.65 -4.61
N GLU A 118 10.01 -16.58 -4.65
CA GLU A 118 9.81 -15.80 -5.87
C GLU A 118 11.07 -14.96 -6.19
N ILE A 119 11.52 -15.07 -7.44
CA ILE A 119 12.70 -14.35 -7.93
C ILE A 119 12.23 -13.03 -8.54
N THR A 120 12.68 -11.93 -7.96
CA THR A 120 12.44 -10.59 -8.48
C THR A 120 13.49 -10.20 -9.52
N PHE A 121 13.15 -9.27 -10.43
CA PHE A 121 14.15 -8.72 -11.35
C PHE A 121 15.30 -8.01 -10.62
N SER A 122 15.05 -7.43 -9.43
CA SER A 122 16.11 -6.85 -8.59
C SER A 122 17.11 -7.91 -8.14
N LYS A 123 16.67 -9.11 -7.74
CA LYS A 123 17.55 -10.24 -7.39
C LYS A 123 18.40 -10.68 -8.59
N LEU A 124 17.81 -10.73 -9.78
CA LEU A 124 18.53 -11.04 -11.03
C LEU A 124 19.57 -9.97 -11.38
N LEU A 125 19.22 -8.68 -11.25
CA LEU A 125 20.14 -7.58 -11.52
C LEU A 125 21.29 -7.54 -10.49
N LYS A 126 20.98 -7.75 -9.20
CA LYS A 126 21.99 -7.85 -8.14
C LYS A 126 22.99 -8.98 -8.41
N GLN A 127 22.53 -10.14 -8.89
CA GLN A 127 23.41 -11.24 -9.31
C GLN A 127 24.32 -10.88 -10.50
N ARG A 128 23.95 -9.86 -11.29
CA ARG A 128 24.75 -9.32 -12.40
C ARG A 128 25.63 -8.13 -11.99
N GLY A 129 25.73 -7.82 -10.70
CA GLY A 129 26.60 -6.76 -10.19
C GLY A 129 25.99 -5.36 -10.21
N TYR A 130 24.68 -5.23 -10.42
CA TYR A 130 24.00 -3.94 -10.25
C TYR A 130 23.80 -3.63 -8.76
N ALA A 131 24.07 -2.39 -8.38
CA ALA A 131 23.56 -1.80 -7.16
C ALA A 131 22.04 -1.55 -7.30
N THR A 132 21.28 -1.99 -6.33
CA THR A 132 19.81 -2.01 -6.40
C THR A 132 19.18 -1.21 -5.25
N ALA A 133 18.28 -0.27 -5.55
CA ALA A 133 17.55 0.48 -4.53
C ALA A 133 16.05 0.56 -4.79
N LEU A 134 15.28 0.48 -3.71
CA LEU A 134 13.85 0.75 -3.72
C LEU A 134 13.55 2.01 -2.90
N ILE A 135 13.08 3.05 -3.58
CA ILE A 135 12.71 4.32 -2.96
C ILE A 135 11.19 4.52 -3.10
N GLY A 136 10.48 4.52 -1.97
CA GLY A 136 9.03 4.71 -1.91
C GLY A 136 8.27 3.48 -1.43
N LYS A 137 7.23 3.07 -2.15
CA LYS A 137 6.23 2.11 -1.65
C LYS A 137 6.56 0.66 -2.02
N TRP A 138 6.67 -0.23 -1.04
CA TRP A 138 6.81 -1.67 -1.24
C TRP A 138 5.46 -2.38 -1.43
N HIS A 139 4.67 -2.50 -0.36
CA HIS A 139 3.31 -3.06 -0.34
C HIS A 139 3.20 -4.55 -0.69
N LEU A 140 4.23 -5.32 -0.33
CA LEU A 140 4.32 -6.78 -0.53
C LEU A 140 4.72 -7.53 0.75
N GLY A 141 4.28 -7.03 1.91
CA GLY A 141 4.58 -7.63 3.21
C GLY A 141 5.87 -7.12 3.84
N MET A 142 6.16 -7.59 5.06
CA MET A 142 7.39 -7.24 5.78
C MET A 142 7.98 -8.45 6.49
N ASN A 143 7.19 -9.08 7.37
CA ASN A 143 7.61 -10.15 8.27
C ASN A 143 6.75 -11.40 8.08
N CYS A 144 7.23 -12.55 8.56
CA CYS A 144 6.54 -13.83 8.48
C CYS A 144 6.06 -14.28 9.86
N GLU A 145 6.98 -14.83 10.65
CA GLU A 145 6.71 -15.49 11.93
C GLU A 145 7.08 -14.58 13.11
N SER A 146 8.13 -13.78 12.97
CA SER A 146 8.64 -12.89 14.02
C SER A 146 8.74 -11.44 13.55
N SER A 147 8.68 -10.50 14.49
CA SER A 147 8.79 -9.07 14.19
C SER A 147 10.15 -8.64 13.61
N ASN A 148 11.15 -9.53 13.59
CA ASN A 148 12.52 -9.21 13.21
C ASN A 148 13.07 -10.12 12.08
N ASP A 149 12.25 -10.99 11.47
CA ASP A 149 12.71 -11.89 10.40
C ASP A 149 12.82 -11.21 9.02
N PHE A 150 12.04 -10.16 8.78
CA PHE A 150 12.02 -9.38 7.54
C PHE A 150 11.95 -10.23 6.26
N CYS A 151 11.29 -11.39 6.32
CA CYS A 151 11.29 -12.38 5.24
C CYS A 151 10.72 -11.83 3.91
N HIS A 152 9.80 -10.85 3.99
CA HIS A 152 9.12 -10.23 2.85
C HIS A 152 9.63 -8.80 2.58
N HIS A 153 10.63 -8.35 3.33
CA HIS A 153 11.20 -7.02 3.22
C HIS A 153 11.93 -6.83 1.88
N PRO A 154 11.98 -5.62 1.28
CA PRO A 154 12.68 -5.38 0.01
C PRO A 154 14.12 -5.92 -0.02
N LEU A 155 14.85 -5.82 1.09
CA LEU A 155 16.23 -6.31 1.20
C LEU A 155 16.34 -7.82 1.03
N SER A 156 15.31 -8.57 1.44
CA SER A 156 15.20 -10.02 1.24
C SER A 156 14.84 -10.39 -0.20
N HIS A 157 14.38 -9.42 -0.99
CA HIS A 157 13.98 -9.56 -2.40
C HIS A 157 14.93 -8.83 -3.36
N GLY A 158 16.22 -8.78 -3.02
CA GLY A 158 17.27 -8.39 -3.96
C GLY A 158 17.48 -6.89 -4.12
N PHE A 159 16.96 -6.06 -3.21
CA PHE A 159 17.37 -4.65 -3.08
C PHE A 159 18.51 -4.52 -2.08
N ASP A 160 19.53 -3.71 -2.39
CA ASP A 160 20.64 -3.39 -1.49
C ASP A 160 20.30 -2.26 -0.53
N TYR A 161 19.41 -1.35 -0.96
CA TYR A 161 18.97 -0.20 -0.19
C TYR A 161 17.47 -0.01 -0.26
N PHE A 162 16.85 0.31 0.88
CA PHE A 162 15.44 0.66 0.95
C PHE A 162 15.23 1.96 1.72
N TYR A 163 14.45 2.88 1.12
CA TYR A 163 13.94 4.05 1.82
C TYR A 163 12.48 4.28 1.44
N GLY A 164 11.56 4.09 2.39
CA GLY A 164 10.15 4.27 2.09
C GLY A 164 9.16 3.57 3.01
N LEU A 165 8.03 3.16 2.44
CA LEU A 165 6.87 2.60 3.14
C LEU A 165 6.72 1.12 2.80
N THR A 166 6.63 0.26 3.81
CA THR A 166 6.38 -1.18 3.64
C THR A 166 4.94 -1.48 3.25
N VAL A 167 3.99 -0.66 3.71
CA VAL A 167 2.58 -0.67 3.29
C VAL A 167 2.27 0.48 2.34
N THR A 168 0.98 0.70 2.04
CA THR A 168 0.56 1.85 1.23
C THR A 168 0.30 3.09 2.06
N ASN A 169 0.35 4.25 1.40
CA ASN A 169 -0.20 5.48 1.94
C ASN A 169 -1.73 5.38 2.01
N PHE A 170 -2.30 5.31 3.22
CA PHE A 170 -3.75 5.30 3.45
C PHE A 170 -4.28 6.70 3.74
N ARG A 171 -5.59 6.91 3.52
CA ARG A 171 -6.27 8.14 3.98
C ARG A 171 -6.15 8.29 5.50
N ASP A 172 -6.24 7.16 6.21
CA ASP A 172 -6.10 7.06 7.67
C ASP A 172 -4.72 7.48 8.20
N CYS A 173 -3.70 7.53 7.34
CA CYS A 173 -2.38 8.00 7.74
C CYS A 173 -2.31 9.54 7.90
N LYS A 174 -3.24 10.29 7.26
CA LYS A 174 -3.33 11.74 7.38
C LYS A 174 -4.63 12.16 8.06
N PRO A 175 -4.56 12.83 9.23
CA PRO A 175 -5.76 13.35 9.89
C PRO A 175 -6.61 14.22 8.95
N GLY A 176 -7.92 14.03 8.99
CA GLY A 176 -8.88 14.81 8.19
C GLY A 176 -9.09 14.35 6.74
N GLN A 177 -8.42 13.30 6.26
CA GLN A 177 -8.60 12.78 4.89
C GLN A 177 -9.62 11.64 4.77
N GLY A 178 -10.35 11.35 5.86
CA GLY A 178 -11.28 10.24 5.96
C GLY A 178 -10.59 8.90 6.19
N SER A 179 -11.37 7.82 6.13
CA SER A 179 -10.90 6.48 6.46
C SER A 179 -11.25 5.47 5.36
N VAL A 180 -10.30 4.58 5.07
CA VAL A 180 -10.48 3.42 4.18
C VAL A 180 -11.29 2.34 4.87
N PHE A 181 -11.12 2.17 6.18
CA PHE A 181 -11.81 1.17 6.98
C PHE A 181 -13.26 1.53 7.29
N LEU A 182 -13.61 2.83 7.26
CA LEU A 182 -14.94 3.27 7.64
C LEU A 182 -16.05 2.55 6.88
N LYS A 183 -15.94 2.27 5.58
CA LYS A 183 -16.99 1.53 4.87
C LYS A 183 -17.16 0.08 5.38
N GLY A 184 -16.06 -0.58 5.74
CA GLY A 184 -16.07 -1.94 6.29
C GLY A 184 -16.57 -1.96 7.74
N VAL A 185 -16.03 -1.07 8.56
CA VAL A 185 -16.40 -0.90 9.97
C VAL A 185 -17.84 -0.42 10.11
N GLN A 186 -18.26 0.60 9.37
CA GLN A 186 -19.59 1.20 9.46
C GLN A 186 -20.66 0.14 9.22
N LYS A 187 -20.50 -0.73 8.23
CA LYS A 187 -21.46 -1.82 8.01
C LYS A 187 -21.53 -2.75 9.21
N SER A 188 -20.39 -3.22 9.73
CA SER A 188 -20.36 -4.16 10.87
C SER A 188 -20.87 -3.52 12.16
N LEU A 189 -20.41 -2.30 12.46
CA LEU A 189 -20.73 -1.56 13.68
C LEU A 189 -22.18 -1.09 13.70
N VAL A 190 -22.67 -0.49 12.61
CA VAL A 190 -24.07 -0.01 12.54
C VAL A 190 -25.04 -1.18 12.64
N ILE A 191 -24.77 -2.30 11.96
CA ILE A 191 -25.60 -3.50 12.09
C ILE A 191 -25.59 -4.02 13.54
N THR A 192 -24.42 -4.09 14.18
CA THR A 192 -24.32 -4.59 15.56
C THR A 192 -25.05 -3.68 16.55
N ILE A 193 -24.88 -2.36 16.42
CA ILE A 193 -25.58 -1.36 17.24
C ILE A 193 -27.09 -1.43 17.00
N GLN A 194 -27.53 -1.54 15.74
CA GLN A 194 -28.96 -1.65 15.41
C GLN A 194 -29.59 -2.92 15.96
N ILE A 195 -28.95 -4.09 15.77
CA ILE A 195 -29.45 -5.35 16.32
C ILE A 195 -29.53 -5.26 17.83
N THR A 196 -28.47 -4.81 18.50
CA THR A 196 -28.45 -4.74 19.97
C THR A 196 -29.48 -3.71 20.47
N GLY A 197 -29.62 -2.57 19.81
CA GLY A 197 -30.63 -1.56 20.13
C GLY A 197 -32.06 -2.09 19.97
N ILE A 198 -32.36 -2.78 18.86
CA ILE A 198 -33.67 -3.40 18.63
C ILE A 198 -33.92 -4.46 19.70
N THR A 199 -32.96 -5.33 19.99
CA THR A 199 -33.09 -6.36 21.03
C THR A 199 -33.37 -5.73 22.40
N LEU A 200 -32.67 -4.65 22.77
CA LEU A 200 -32.88 -3.94 24.03
C LEU A 200 -34.29 -3.32 24.12
N VAL A 201 -34.74 -2.64 23.06
CA VAL A 201 -36.07 -2.03 23.03
C VAL A 201 -37.18 -3.09 23.06
N SER A 202 -37.03 -4.18 22.29
CA SER A 202 -37.98 -5.29 22.28
C SER A 202 -38.07 -5.96 23.66
N LEU A 203 -36.93 -6.21 24.33
CA LEU A 203 -36.93 -6.78 25.69
C LEU A 203 -37.60 -5.85 26.70
N ALA A 204 -37.39 -4.53 26.60
CA ALA A 204 -38.05 -3.56 27.46
C ALA A 204 -39.58 -3.54 27.27
N ILE A 205 -40.05 -3.64 26.03
CA ILE A 205 -41.50 -3.68 25.70
C ILE A 205 -42.14 -4.97 26.23
N VAL A 206 -41.51 -6.13 26.00
CA VAL A 206 -42.02 -7.44 26.47
C VAL A 206 -42.08 -7.48 28.00
N GLN A 207 -41.09 -6.88 28.67
CA GLN A 207 -41.10 -6.74 30.14
C GLN A 207 -42.20 -5.80 30.63
N TYR A 208 -42.44 -4.68 29.94
CA TYR A 208 -43.54 -3.75 30.26
C TYR A 208 -44.91 -4.40 30.10
N LEU A 209 -45.10 -5.21 29.06
CA LEU A 209 -46.34 -5.98 28.82
C LEU A 209 -46.51 -7.18 29.76
N GLY A 210 -45.55 -7.45 30.66
CA GLY A 210 -45.61 -8.54 31.63
C GLY A 210 -45.45 -9.94 31.03
N LEU A 211 -45.07 -10.04 29.74
CA LEU A 211 -44.99 -11.31 29.00
C LEU A 211 -43.71 -12.11 29.32
N LEU A 212 -42.65 -11.45 29.78
CA LEU A 212 -41.38 -12.08 30.13
C LEU A 212 -40.67 -11.27 31.23
N LYS A 213 -40.17 -11.93 32.29
CA LYS A 213 -39.29 -11.29 33.29
C LYS A 213 -37.85 -11.39 32.83
N VAL A 214 -37.28 -10.28 32.39
CA VAL A 214 -35.86 -10.21 32.02
C VAL A 214 -35.02 -9.94 33.27
N PRO A 215 -33.99 -10.76 33.58
CA PRO A 215 -33.09 -10.49 34.70
C PRO A 215 -32.20 -9.28 34.37
N PHE A 216 -31.99 -8.39 35.35
CA PHE A 216 -31.13 -7.20 35.20
C PHE A 216 -29.71 -7.53 34.72
N GLN A 217 -29.22 -8.74 35.04
CA GLN A 217 -27.93 -9.25 34.58
C GLN A 217 -27.83 -9.34 33.06
N ALA A 218 -28.90 -9.75 32.36
CA ALA A 218 -28.90 -9.85 30.89
C ALA A 218 -28.73 -8.47 30.23
N LEU A 219 -29.35 -7.43 30.80
CA LEU A 219 -29.19 -6.04 30.34
C LEU A 219 -27.73 -5.56 30.54
N GLY A 220 -27.13 -5.91 31.69
CA GLY A 220 -25.73 -5.62 31.99
C GLY A 220 -24.77 -6.24 30.98
N TYR A 221 -24.98 -7.50 30.59
CA TYR A 221 -24.14 -8.17 29.59
C TYR A 221 -24.26 -7.51 28.20
N CYS A 222 -25.45 -7.12 27.76
CA CYS A 222 -25.62 -6.42 26.47
C CYS A 222 -24.88 -5.07 26.44
N LEU A 223 -24.97 -4.28 27.52
CA LEU A 223 -24.27 -3.00 27.63
C LEU A 223 -22.75 -3.20 27.65
N LEU A 224 -22.26 -4.23 28.35
CA LEU A 224 -20.84 -4.57 28.39
C LEU A 224 -20.30 -4.92 27.00
N ILE A 225 -21.03 -5.72 26.21
CA ILE A 225 -20.62 -6.10 24.85
C ILE A 225 -20.53 -4.87 23.94
N ILE A 226 -21.49 -3.95 24.01
CA ILE A 226 -21.44 -2.70 23.25
C ILE A 226 -20.23 -1.86 23.67
N ALA A 227 -20.01 -1.71 24.98
CA ALA A 227 -18.90 -0.92 25.51
C ALA A 227 -17.54 -1.48 25.06
N ILE A 228 -17.35 -2.80 25.14
CA ILE A 228 -16.13 -3.47 24.67
C ILE A 228 -15.96 -3.28 23.16
N SER A 229 -17.01 -3.49 22.37
CA SER A 229 -16.95 -3.35 20.90
C SER A 229 -16.57 -1.93 20.48
N LEU A 230 -17.13 -0.93 21.15
CA LEU A 230 -16.80 0.48 20.91
C LEU A 230 -15.38 0.81 21.34
N ALA A 231 -14.94 0.31 22.50
CA ALA A 231 -13.58 0.51 23.01
C ALA A 231 -12.53 -0.09 22.06
N VAL A 232 -12.75 -1.32 21.58
CA VAL A 232 -11.88 -1.98 20.58
C VAL A 232 -11.81 -1.15 19.30
N LEU A 233 -12.93 -0.59 18.85
CA LEU A 233 -12.94 0.21 17.63
C LEU A 233 -12.20 1.54 17.78
N ILE A 234 -12.41 2.24 18.90
CA ILE A 234 -11.70 3.48 19.22
C ILE A 234 -10.20 3.18 19.32
N PHE A 235 -9.84 2.11 20.02
CA PHE A 235 -8.45 1.65 20.14
C PHE A 235 -7.84 1.39 18.77
N PHE A 236 -8.54 0.70 17.87
CA PHE A 236 -8.10 0.45 16.51
C PHE A 236 -7.78 1.75 15.76
N PHE A 237 -8.72 2.70 15.69
CA PHE A 237 -8.50 3.93 14.92
C PHE A 237 -7.44 4.84 15.54
N TYR A 238 -7.32 4.84 16.87
CA TYR A 238 -6.29 5.60 17.57
C TYR A 238 -4.87 5.05 17.24
N HIS A 239 -4.71 3.73 17.27
CA HIS A 239 -3.40 3.09 17.07
C HIS A 239 -3.06 2.84 15.60
N PHE A 240 -4.05 2.72 14.71
CA PHE A 240 -3.85 2.33 13.31
C PHE A 240 -2.76 3.17 12.63
N ARG A 241 -2.84 4.50 12.77
CA ARG A 241 -1.87 5.44 12.18
C ARG A 241 -0.46 5.18 12.70
N HIS A 242 -0.29 5.03 14.01
CA HIS A 242 1.02 4.81 14.60
C HIS A 242 1.59 3.46 14.15
N LEU A 243 0.78 2.40 14.14
CA LEU A 243 1.24 1.03 13.86
C LEU A 243 1.47 0.74 12.38
N ASN A 244 0.85 1.46 11.45
CA ASN A 244 0.91 1.15 10.01
C ASN A 244 1.50 2.26 9.15
N CYS A 245 1.51 3.50 9.63
CA CYS A 245 1.99 4.63 8.84
C CYS A 245 3.34 5.07 9.39
N PHE A 246 4.42 4.48 8.89
CA PHE A 246 5.79 4.83 9.28
C PHE A 246 6.73 4.71 8.10
N LEU A 247 7.84 5.45 8.17
CA LEU A 247 8.89 5.48 7.15
C LEU A 247 10.06 4.63 7.64
N MET A 248 10.59 3.79 6.75
CA MET A 248 11.74 2.94 7.01
C MET A 248 12.93 3.34 6.16
N ARG A 249 14.11 3.12 6.73
CA ARG A 249 15.38 3.00 6.01
C ARG A 249 15.94 1.63 6.33
N ASP A 250 16.08 0.80 5.32
CA ASP A 250 16.46 -0.61 5.47
C ASP A 250 15.57 -1.29 6.52
N HIS A 251 16.13 -1.96 7.52
CA HIS A 251 15.35 -2.61 8.59
C HIS A 251 14.95 -1.69 9.75
N GLN A 252 15.22 -0.39 9.67
CA GLN A 252 14.98 0.56 10.76
C GLN A 252 13.82 1.50 10.46
N ILE A 253 12.95 1.70 11.45
CA ILE A 253 11.92 2.74 11.42
C ILE A 253 12.58 4.07 11.75
N ILE A 254 12.58 5.00 10.79
CA ILE A 254 13.19 6.34 10.95
C ILE A 254 12.16 7.42 11.29
N GLN A 255 10.87 7.17 11.06
CA GLN A 255 9.82 8.12 11.37
C GLN A 255 8.49 7.41 11.64
N GLN A 256 7.91 7.63 12.82
CA GLN A 256 6.63 7.07 13.24
C GLN A 256 5.88 8.08 14.13
N PRO A 257 4.64 8.48 13.78
CA PRO A 257 3.96 8.20 12.52
C PRO A 257 4.61 8.95 11.34
N LEU A 258 4.30 8.52 10.12
CA LEU A 258 4.74 9.13 8.88
C LEU A 258 4.36 10.63 8.82
N SER A 259 5.35 11.49 8.59
CA SER A 259 5.11 12.89 8.25
C SER A 259 5.08 13.07 6.73
N TYR A 260 4.10 13.83 6.25
CA TYR A 260 3.98 14.21 4.84
C TYR A 260 4.81 15.43 4.47
N GLU A 261 5.38 16.11 5.47
CA GLU A 261 6.20 17.29 5.24
C GLU A 261 7.37 16.92 4.33
N ASN A 262 7.43 17.59 3.18
CA ASN A 262 8.45 17.41 2.15
C ASN A 262 8.71 15.93 1.78
N LEU A 263 7.69 15.06 1.87
CA LEU A 263 7.89 13.61 1.67
C LEU A 263 8.41 13.30 0.26
N THR A 264 7.81 13.91 -0.77
CA THR A 264 8.26 13.75 -2.15
C THR A 264 9.70 14.22 -2.33
N GLN A 265 10.06 15.38 -1.76
CA GLN A 265 11.41 15.93 -1.83
C GLN A 265 12.42 15.02 -1.11
N ARG A 266 12.05 14.43 0.03
CA ARG A 266 12.89 13.45 0.73
C ARG A 266 13.11 12.19 -0.11
N LEU A 267 12.06 11.65 -0.73
CA LEU A 267 12.18 10.51 -1.66
C LEU A 267 13.10 10.85 -2.85
N THR A 268 12.90 12.01 -3.47
CA THR A 268 13.77 12.48 -4.57
C THR A 268 15.22 12.66 -4.12
N LYS A 269 15.45 13.22 -2.93
CA LYS A 269 16.80 13.41 -2.39
C LYS A 269 17.51 12.07 -2.17
N GLU A 270 16.83 11.09 -1.58
CA GLU A 270 17.37 9.74 -1.35
C GLU A 270 17.68 9.03 -2.67
N ALA A 271 16.79 9.15 -3.66
CA ALA A 271 17.04 8.66 -5.01
C ALA A 271 18.29 9.29 -5.64
N MET A 272 18.39 10.62 -5.62
CA MET A 272 19.56 11.33 -6.15
C MET A 272 20.85 10.99 -5.41
N GLN A 273 20.77 10.74 -4.10
CA GLN A 273 21.92 10.30 -3.31
C GLN A 273 22.37 8.89 -3.69
N PHE A 274 21.43 7.98 -3.94
CA PHE A 274 21.76 6.63 -4.40
C PHE A 274 22.40 6.63 -5.79
N ILE A 275 21.88 7.43 -6.74
CA ILE A 275 22.43 7.55 -8.11
C ILE A 275 23.86 8.08 -8.12
N ARG A 276 24.23 8.92 -7.15
CA ARG A 276 25.54 9.58 -7.09
C ARG A 276 26.61 8.78 -6.35
N ARG A 277 26.22 7.71 -5.65
CA ARG A 277 27.16 6.82 -4.97
C ARG A 277 27.83 5.93 -5.98
#